data_AF-A0A5Z5Y1Z3-F1
#
_entry.id   AF-A0A5Z5Y1Z3-F1
#
_cell.length_a   1.000
_cell.length_b   1.000
_cell.length_c   1.000
_cell.angle_alpha   90.00
_cell.angle_beta   90.00
_cell.angle_gamma   90.00
#
_symmetry.space_group_name_H-M   'P 1'
#
loop_
_entity.id
_entity.type
_entity.pdbx_description
1 polymer ?
#
loop_
_entity_poly.entity_id
_entity_poly.type
_entity_poly.pdbx_seq_one_letter_code
_entity_poly.pdbx_strand_id
1 'polypeptide(L)'
;MSNLSIERVAQFVLSPLDNPLTRGEQMELAQFFLEIQRQITTFKALPDTPITDDHIKQVINGYEKGWAMIVPCRITYGLAKEVQAKRAMSEEE
;
A
#
# COMPACT_ATOMS: atom_id res chain seq x y z
N MET A 1 9.06 -10.22 16.05
CA MET A 1 7.60 -10.10 15.94
C MET A 1 7.24 -8.79 16.60
N SER A 2 6.51 -7.92 15.89
CA SER A 2 6.09 -6.62 16.44
C SER A 2 5.05 -6.85 17.51
N ASN A 3 5.21 -6.28 18.71
CA ASN A 3 4.25 -6.43 19.80
C ASN A 3 3.17 -5.33 19.78
N LEU A 4 3.41 -4.23 19.07
CA LEU A 4 2.44 -3.15 18.90
C LEU A 4 1.34 -3.53 17.91
N SER A 5 0.11 -3.74 18.40
CA SER A 5 -1.04 -4.07 17.57
C SER A 5 -1.65 -2.84 16.88
N ILE A 6 -2.39 -3.07 15.78
CA ILE A 6 -3.10 -2.01 15.06
C ILE A 6 -4.14 -1.34 15.97
N GLU A 7 -4.88 -2.10 16.78
CA GLU A 7 -5.85 -1.52 17.71
C GLU A 7 -5.16 -0.62 18.74
N ARG A 8 -3.97 -1.01 19.20
CA ARG A 8 -3.20 -0.23 20.17
C ARG A 8 -2.73 1.10 19.60
N VAL A 9 -2.23 1.09 18.35
CA VAL A 9 -1.88 2.33 17.63
C VAL A 9 -3.12 3.19 17.42
N ALA A 10 -4.25 2.59 17.03
CA ALA A 10 -5.49 3.33 16.81
C ALA A 10 -5.99 4.04 18.08
N GLN A 11 -5.95 3.35 19.23
CA GLN A 11 -6.32 3.94 20.53
C GLN A 11 -5.41 5.11 20.90
N PHE A 12 -4.09 4.97 20.71
CA PHE A 12 -3.14 6.07 20.95
C PHE A 12 -3.39 7.26 20.01
N VAL A 13 -3.67 7.03 18.73
CA VAL A 13 -3.95 8.10 17.76
C VAL A 13 -5.25 8.85 18.09
N LEU A 14 -6.28 8.14 18.56
CA LEU A 14 -7.57 8.73 18.92
C LEU A 14 -7.51 9.56 20.19
N SER A 15 -6.81 9.07 21.23
CA SER A 15 -6.56 9.85 22.45
C SER A 15 -5.18 9.54 23.04
N PRO A 16 -4.13 10.30 22.67
CA PRO A 16 -2.75 10.01 23.07
C PRO A 16 -2.47 10.29 24.54
N LEU A 17 -3.25 11.18 25.17
CA LEU A 17 -3.11 11.51 26.59
C LEU A 17 -3.76 10.44 27.48
N ASP A 18 -4.89 9.86 27.04
CA ASP A 18 -5.59 8.81 27.79
C ASP A 18 -4.97 7.43 27.54
N ASN A 19 -4.34 7.23 26.39
CA ASN A 19 -3.75 5.96 25.96
C ASN A 19 -2.27 6.10 25.62
N PRO A 20 -1.41 6.65 26.51
CA PRO A 20 -0.02 6.92 26.20
C PRO A 20 0.70 5.62 25.85
N LEU A 21 1.55 5.67 24.83
CA LEU A 21 2.44 4.56 24.52
C LEU A 21 3.56 4.48 25.55
N THR A 22 3.89 3.27 25.98
CA THR A 22 5.12 2.98 26.72
C THR A 22 6.35 3.30 25.87
N ARG A 23 7.51 3.46 26.49
CA ARG A 23 8.77 3.70 25.77
C ARG A 23 9.07 2.62 24.72
N GLY A 24 8.78 1.35 25.02
CA GLY A 24 8.96 0.25 24.06
C GLY A 24 8.05 0.37 22.84
N GLU A 25 6.76 0.65 23.07
CA GLU A 25 5.78 0.89 22.01
C GLU A 25 6.14 2.10 21.14
N GLN A 26 6.64 3.18 21.75
CA GLN A 26 7.13 4.35 21.02
C GLN A 26 8.31 4.03 20.12
N MET A 27 9.28 3.25 20.60
CA MET A 27 10.44 2.82 19.81
C MET A 27 10.01 1.92 18.64
N GLU A 28 9.06 1.02 18.87
CA GLU A 28 8.54 0.13 17.84
C GLU A 28 7.76 0.90 16.76
N LEU A 29 6.92 1.85 17.17
CA LEU A 29 6.22 2.75 16.25
C LEU A 29 7.21 3.60 15.44
N ALA A 30 8.26 4.13 16.08
CA ALA A 30 9.31 4.90 15.40
C ALA A 30 10.05 4.04 14.36
N GLN A 31 10.37 2.78 14.69
CA GLN A 31 11.01 1.85 13.76
C GLN A 31 10.12 1.57 12.54
N PHE A 32 8.81 1.41 12.75
CA PHE A 32 7.84 1.24 11.66
C PHE A 32 7.79 2.47 10.75
N PHE A 33 7.78 3.68 11.32
CA PHE A 33 7.83 4.91 10.52
C PHE A 33 9.12 5.05 9.71
N LEU A 34 10.27 4.69 10.28
CA LEU A 34 11.54 4.70 9.54
C LEU A 34 11.53 3.72 8.36
N GLU A 35 10.94 2.53 8.55
CA GLU A 35 10.80 1.56 7.49
C GLU A 35 9.84 2.04 6.38
N ILE A 36 8.72 2.67 6.73
CA ILE A 36 7.83 3.32 5.77
C ILE A 36 8.57 4.42 5.00
N GLN A 37 9.31 5.29 5.69
CA GLN A 37 10.08 6.35 5.03
C GLN A 37 11.11 5.79 4.06
N ARG A 38 11.78 4.69 4.41
CA ARG A 38 12.72 3.98 3.53
C ARG A 38 12.00 3.49 2.27
N GLN A 39 10.84 2.84 2.42
CA GLN A 39 10.05 2.36 1.28
C GLN A 39 9.54 3.50 0.40
N ILE A 40 9.05 4.60 0.98
CA ILE A 40 8.64 5.80 0.23
C ILE A 40 9.83 6.38 -0.54
N THR A 41 11.01 6.44 0.07
CA THR A 41 12.22 6.95 -0.58
C THR A 41 12.61 6.07 -1.77
N THR A 42 12.58 4.75 -1.60
CA THR A 42 12.78 3.79 -2.70
C THR A 42 11.75 3.99 -3.80
N PHE A 43 10.47 4.12 -3.45
CA PHE A 43 9.39 4.34 -4.41
C PHE A 43 9.59 5.64 -5.20
N LYS A 44 9.92 6.75 -4.53
CA LYS A 44 10.22 8.04 -5.18
C LYS A 44 11.47 8.01 -6.06
N ALA A 45 12.39 7.09 -5.80
CA ALA A 45 13.59 6.90 -6.62
C ALA A 45 13.36 5.98 -7.83
N LEU A 46 12.20 5.31 -7.92
CA LEU A 46 11.84 4.57 -9.12
C LEU A 46 11.68 5.55 -10.28
N PRO A 47 12.17 5.19 -11.49
CA PRO A 47 11.97 6.03 -12.66
C PRO A 47 10.48 6.23 -12.89
N ASP A 48 10.07 7.47 -13.14
CA ASP A 48 8.69 7.82 -13.47
C ASP A 48 8.37 7.27 -14.87
N THR A 49 8.08 5.97 -14.90
CA THR A 49 7.78 5.23 -16.11
C THR A 49 6.26 5.14 -16.20
N PRO A 50 5.63 5.69 -17.24
CA PRO A 50 4.19 5.64 -17.36
C PRO A 50 3.73 4.17 -17.34
N ILE A 51 2.73 3.89 -16.51
CA ILE A 51 2.09 2.58 -16.48
C ILE A 51 1.42 2.36 -17.83
N THR A 52 1.93 1.44 -18.63
CA THR A 52 1.38 1.11 -19.95
C THR A 52 0.13 0.23 -19.83
N ASP A 53 -0.68 0.18 -20.88
CA ASP A 53 -1.85 -0.72 -20.90
C ASP A 53 -1.44 -2.19 -20.84
N ASP A 54 -0.26 -2.53 -21.34
CA ASP A 54 0.29 -3.88 -21.24
C ASP A 54 0.62 -4.25 -19.80
N HIS A 55 1.16 -3.33 -18.99
CA HIS A 55 1.35 -3.54 -17.55
C HIS A 55 0.00 -3.77 -16.85
N ILE A 56 -1.02 -2.98 -17.17
CA ILE A 56 -2.38 -3.13 -16.63
C ILE A 56 -2.97 -4.51 -16.98
N LYS A 57 -2.87 -4.90 -18.25
CA LYS A 57 -3.34 -6.22 -18.73
C LYS A 57 -2.60 -7.37 -18.05
N GLN A 58 -1.28 -7.25 -17.86
CA GLN A 58 -0.49 -8.28 -17.18
C GLN A 58 -0.92 -8.47 -15.72
N VAL A 59 -1.16 -7.38 -14.98
CA VAL A 59 -1.64 -7.43 -13.59
C VAL A 59 -3.02 -8.09 -13.51
N ILE A 60 -3.95 -7.69 -14.39
CA ILE A 60 -5.30 -8.26 -14.47
C ILE A 60 -5.23 -9.76 -14.77
N ASN A 61 -4.49 -10.13 -15.81
CA ASN A 61 -4.38 -11.51 -16.28
C ASN A 61 -3.68 -12.41 -15.25
N GLY A 62 -2.64 -11.91 -14.58
CA GLY A 62 -1.94 -12.65 -13.52
C GLY A 62 -2.83 -12.93 -12.32
N TYR A 63 -3.68 -11.99 -11.95
CA TYR A 63 -4.67 -12.18 -10.88
C TYR A 63 -5.79 -13.16 -11.31
N GLU A 64 -6.39 -12.96 -12.48
CA GLU A 64 -7.49 -13.80 -12.99
C GLU A 64 -7.06 -15.25 -13.27
N LYS A 65 -5.80 -15.48 -13.64
CA LYS A 65 -5.21 -16.81 -13.81
C LYS A 65 -4.71 -17.43 -12.50
N GLY A 66 -4.84 -16.75 -11.37
CA GLY A 66 -4.42 -17.23 -10.05
C GLY A 66 -2.90 -17.29 -9.84
N TRP A 67 -2.11 -16.66 -10.71
CA TRP A 67 -0.65 -16.61 -10.60
C TRP A 67 -0.17 -15.61 -9.55
N ALA A 68 -1.03 -14.66 -9.19
CA ALA A 68 -0.76 -13.58 -8.27
C ALA A 68 -1.73 -13.62 -7.06
N MET A 69 -1.69 -14.69 -6.27
CA MET A 69 -2.59 -14.87 -5.09
C MET A 69 -1.95 -14.44 -3.74
N ILE A 70 -0.87 -13.66 -3.76
CA ILE A 70 -0.28 -13.11 -2.53
C ILE A 70 -0.90 -11.73 -2.27
N VAL A 71 -1.09 -11.38 -1.00
CA VAL A 71 -2.03 -10.35 -0.50
C VAL A 71 -1.87 -8.90 -1.06
N PRO A 72 -0.78 -8.46 -1.74
CA PRO A 72 -0.83 -7.20 -2.50
C PRO A 72 -1.66 -7.27 -3.79
N CYS A 73 -1.92 -8.46 -4.32
CA CYS A 73 -2.43 -8.62 -5.68
C CYS A 73 -3.89 -8.23 -5.85
N ARG A 74 -4.72 -8.30 -4.80
CA ARG A 74 -6.13 -7.88 -4.88
C ARG A 74 -6.29 -6.36 -4.96
N ILE A 75 -5.45 -5.62 -4.22
CA ILE A 75 -5.45 -4.15 -4.25
C ILE A 75 -4.90 -3.67 -5.60
N THR A 76 -3.77 -4.22 -6.05
CA THR A 76 -3.20 -3.86 -7.37
C THR A 76 -4.10 -4.27 -8.52
N TYR A 77 -4.82 -5.40 -8.42
CA TYR A 77 -5.86 -5.80 -9.37
C TYR A 77 -7.01 -4.78 -9.45
N GLY A 78 -7.56 -4.38 -8.30
CA GLY A 78 -8.64 -3.39 -8.25
C GLY A 78 -8.22 -2.06 -8.88
N LEU A 79 -7.03 -1.57 -8.54
CA LEU A 79 -6.47 -0.35 -9.13
C LEU A 79 -6.24 -0.51 -10.65
N ALA A 80 -5.73 -1.65 -11.12
CA ALA A 80 -5.53 -1.90 -12.53
C ALA A 80 -6.85 -1.86 -13.32
N LYS A 81 -7.93 -2.46 -12.79
CA LYS A 81 -9.27 -2.41 -13.41
C LYS A 81 -9.83 -0.99 -13.45
N GLU A 82 -9.64 -0.21 -12.40
CA GLU A 82 -10.08 1.19 -12.36
C GLU A 82 -9.36 2.04 -13.42
N VAL A 83 -8.02 1.90 -13.53
CA VAL A 83 -7.24 2.61 -14.53
C VAL A 83 -7.64 2.18 -15.95
N GLN A 84 -7.86 0.88 -16.18
CA GLN A 84 -8.35 0.37 -17.47
C GLN A 84 -9.69 1.02 -17.88
N ALA A 85 -10.65 1.09 -16.95
CA ALA A 85 -11.96 1.70 -17.21
C ALA A 85 -11.85 3.20 -17.52
N LYS A 86 -11.05 3.94 -16.74
CA LYS A 86 -10.83 5.38 -16.95
C LYS A 86 -10.19 5.68 -18.31
N ARG A 87 -9.24 4.86 -18.76
CA ARG A 87 -8.59 5.03 -20.06
C ARG A 87 -9.53 4.75 -21.23
N ALA A 88 -10.34 3.71 -21.12
CA ALA A 88 -11.37 3.43 -22.12
C ALA A 88 -12.37 4.59 -22.26
N MET A 89 -12.78 5.21 -21.14
CA MET A 89 -13.67 6.38 -21.18
C MET A 89 -13.00 7.62 -21.80
N SER A 90 -11.69 7.82 -21.61
CA SER A 90 -10.97 8.94 -22.22
C SER A 90 -10.69 8.79 -23.71
N GLU A 91 -10.82 7.58 -24.26
CA GLU A 91 -10.73 7.33 -25.71
C GLU A 91 -12.07 7.54 -26.42
N GLU A 92 -13.18 7.64 -25.67
CA GLU A 92 -14.54 7.85 -26.17
C GLU A 92 -14.98 9.34 -26.18
N GLU A 93 -14.19 10.24 -25.61
CA GLU A 93 -14.35 11.72 -25.66
C GLU A 93 -13.55 12.35 -26.81
#